data_AF-A0A8D8ZA02-F1
#
_entry.id   AF-A0A8D8ZA02-F1
#
_cell.length_a   1.000
_cell.length_b   1.000
_cell.length_c   1.000
_cell.angle_alpha   90.00
_cell.angle_beta   90.00
_cell.angle_gamma   90.00
#
_symmetry.space_group_name_H-M   'P 1'
#
loop_
_entity.id
_entity.type
_entity.pdbx_description
1 polymer ?
#
loop_
_entity_poly.entity_id
_entity_poly.type
_entity_poly.pdbx_seq_one_letter_code
_entity_poly.pdbx_strand_id
1 'polypeptide(L)'
;MINTNQTPLLFVLSSVLILKTYECVDFFSSIETTTFAQNVMFNRLIRSNEDELSKTERSEQDLRQTFRSCNLLIHGMPQHKEPIQEVKWIARKLGIFGSWRSDVIGYYRINSTSSDIDNQPLVIQMKDRNTKYKWIFLYRKKRMWYEKWYLNEHLSSYNFRLLAKSKIWARENNYHCVWIKDCRIYIQANRPKKPESRNDTIYEIKSFKTLESIPSLKS
;
A
#
# COMPACT_ATOMS: atom_id res chain seq x y z
N MET A 1 -53.23 67.15 33.82
CA MET A 1 -52.51 66.67 35.01
C MET A 1 -51.82 65.37 34.65
N ILE A 2 -50.52 65.44 34.31
CA ILE A 2 -49.73 64.25 33.93
C ILE A 2 -49.24 63.63 35.23
N ASN A 3 -49.56 62.36 35.43
CA ASN A 3 -49.31 61.59 36.64
C ASN A 3 -47.79 61.36 36.79
N THR A 4 -47.13 62.13 37.65
CA THR A 4 -45.66 62.14 37.86
C THR A 4 -45.11 60.90 38.56
N ASN A 5 -45.94 59.87 38.82
CA ASN A 5 -45.54 58.64 39.50
C ASN A 5 -45.15 57.48 38.56
N GLN A 6 -45.12 57.67 37.23
CA GLN A 6 -44.78 56.60 36.26
C GLN A 6 -43.33 56.60 35.76
N THR A 7 -42.55 57.64 36.02
CA THR A 7 -41.14 57.76 35.60
C THR A 7 -40.17 56.75 36.25
N PRO A 8 -40.27 56.36 37.54
CA PRO A 8 -39.33 55.41 38.12
C PRO A 8 -39.54 53.97 37.58
N LEU A 9 -40.75 53.62 37.14
CA LEU A 9 -41.08 52.28 36.66
C LEU A 9 -40.46 51.99 35.27
N LEU A 10 -40.42 52.99 34.39
CA LEU A 10 -39.79 52.90 33.07
C LEU A 10 -38.27 52.73 33.15
N PHE A 11 -37.61 53.38 34.10
CA PHE A 11 -36.17 53.24 34.32
C PHE A 11 -35.80 51.86 34.86
N VAL A 12 -36.60 51.31 35.77
CA VAL A 12 -36.40 49.95 36.32
C VAL A 12 -36.62 48.90 35.23
N LEU A 13 -37.66 49.02 34.41
CA LEU A 13 -37.91 48.10 33.30
C LEU A 13 -36.81 48.13 32.24
N SER A 14 -36.30 49.31 31.88
CA SER A 14 -35.17 49.46 30.95
C SER A 14 -33.90 48.77 31.48
N SER A 15 -33.59 48.96 32.75
CA SER A 15 -32.41 48.39 33.40
C SER A 15 -32.46 46.86 33.44
N VAL A 16 -33.64 46.29 33.73
CA VAL A 16 -33.87 44.84 33.73
C VAL A 16 -33.77 44.26 32.32
N LEU A 17 -34.25 44.97 31.29
CA LEU A 17 -34.13 44.53 29.90
C LEU A 17 -32.67 44.49 29.45
N ILE A 18 -31.89 45.52 29.79
CA ILE A 18 -30.46 45.61 29.49
C ILE A 18 -29.68 44.47 30.17
N LEU A 19 -29.92 44.22 31.46
CA LEU A 19 -29.27 43.12 32.18
C LEU A 19 -29.61 41.76 31.56
N LYS A 20 -30.87 41.51 31.20
CA LYS A 20 -31.27 40.28 30.49
C LYS A 20 -30.61 40.14 29.13
N THR A 21 -30.37 41.24 28.41
CA THR A 21 -29.65 41.18 27.12
C THR A 21 -28.16 40.86 27.30
N TYR A 22 -27.50 41.40 28.33
CA TYR A 22 -26.09 41.07 28.61
C TYR A 22 -25.91 39.61 29.03
N GLU A 23 -26.77 39.08 29.92
CA GLU A 23 -26.76 37.66 30.28
C GLU A 23 -26.98 36.76 29.06
N CYS A 24 -27.80 37.19 28.10
CA CYS A 24 -28.05 36.46 26.87
C CYS A 24 -26.84 36.46 25.94
N VAL A 25 -26.14 37.60 25.79
CA VAL A 25 -24.92 37.72 24.97
C VAL A 25 -23.78 36.86 25.53
N ASP A 26 -23.58 36.88 26.85
CA ASP A 26 -22.55 36.06 27.51
C ASP A 26 -22.86 34.56 27.39
N PHE A 27 -24.13 34.19 27.47
CA PHE A 27 -24.58 32.81 27.25
C PHE A 27 -24.34 32.32 25.82
N PHE A 28 -24.67 33.12 24.81
CA PHE A 28 -24.41 32.77 23.41
C PHE A 28 -22.91 32.65 23.10
N SER A 29 -22.09 33.59 23.62
CA SER A 29 -20.62 33.53 23.50
C SER A 29 -20.04 32.26 24.15
N SER A 30 -20.57 31.86 25.32
CA SER A 30 -20.20 30.62 26.01
C SER A 30 -20.56 29.36 25.23
N ILE A 31 -21.74 29.33 24.58
CA ILE A 31 -22.14 28.21 23.71
C ILE A 31 -21.24 28.10 22.48
N GLU A 32 -20.95 29.22 21.81
CA GLU A 32 -20.10 29.22 20.61
C GLU A 32 -18.69 28.74 20.92
N THR A 33 -18.10 29.23 22.01
CA THR A 33 -16.76 28.81 22.45
C THR A 33 -16.70 27.34 22.85
N THR A 34 -17.73 26.84 23.54
CA THR A 34 -17.83 25.42 23.92
C THR A 34 -17.99 24.54 22.69
N THR A 35 -18.85 24.92 21.75
CA THR A 35 -19.11 24.18 20.50
C THR A 35 -17.85 24.15 19.63
N PHE A 36 -17.15 25.28 19.53
CA PHE A 36 -15.87 25.36 18.83
C PHE A 36 -14.81 24.45 19.47
N ALA A 37 -14.65 24.49 20.79
CA ALA A 37 -13.71 23.62 21.50
C ALA A 37 -14.04 22.14 21.32
N GLN A 38 -15.31 21.76 21.40
CA GLN A 38 -15.77 20.40 21.14
C GLN A 38 -15.47 19.96 19.70
N ASN A 39 -15.73 20.80 18.70
CA ASN A 39 -15.43 20.52 17.29
C ASN A 39 -13.92 20.35 17.05
N VAL A 40 -13.08 21.18 17.67
CA VAL A 40 -11.61 21.05 17.57
C VAL A 40 -11.15 19.73 18.19
N MET A 41 -11.65 19.38 19.37
CA MET A 41 -11.31 18.12 20.05
C MET A 41 -11.77 16.90 19.25
N PHE A 42 -12.99 16.95 18.70
CA PHE A 42 -13.54 15.90 17.85
C PHE A 42 -12.73 15.71 16.56
N ASN A 43 -12.38 16.79 15.87
CA ASN A 43 -11.52 16.72 14.68
C ASN A 43 -10.13 16.18 15.00
N ARG A 44 -9.57 16.53 16.17
CA ARG A 44 -8.29 15.98 16.63
C ARG A 44 -8.39 14.47 16.87
N LEU A 45 -9.48 14.00 17.47
CA LEU A 45 -9.73 12.59 17.71
C LEU A 45 -9.89 11.81 16.39
N ILE A 46 -10.64 12.35 15.42
CA ILE A 46 -10.79 11.76 14.08
C ILE A 46 -9.41 11.58 13.43
N ARG A 47 -8.59 12.64 13.39
CA ARG A 47 -7.25 12.57 12.80
C ARG A 47 -6.36 11.53 13.48
N SER A 48 -6.42 11.45 14.81
CA SER A 48 -5.66 10.44 15.57
C SER A 48 -6.09 9.02 15.20
N ASN A 49 -7.39 8.78 15.09
CA ASN A 49 -7.91 7.46 14.71
C ASN A 49 -7.55 7.10 13.26
N GLU A 50 -7.62 8.06 12.33
CA GLU A 50 -7.20 7.86 10.94
C GLU A 50 -5.70 7.50 10.85
N ASP A 51 -4.86 8.18 11.64
CA ASP A 51 -3.44 7.88 11.69
C ASP A 51 -3.16 6.47 12.24
N GLU A 52 -3.87 6.05 13.29
CA GLU A 52 -3.76 4.69 13.86
C GLU A 52 -4.25 3.59 12.91
N LEU A 53 -5.40 3.81 12.26
CA LEU A 53 -5.89 2.91 11.22
C LEU A 53 -4.85 2.76 10.11
N SER A 54 -4.28 3.88 9.64
CA SER A 54 -3.27 3.86 8.58
C SER A 54 -1.98 3.12 8.98
N LYS A 55 -1.58 3.18 10.27
CA LYS A 55 -0.42 2.43 10.79
C LYS A 55 -0.72 0.93 10.86
N THR A 56 -1.92 0.58 11.31
CA THR A 56 -2.36 -0.81 11.44
C THR A 56 -2.45 -1.48 10.08
N GLU A 57 -3.07 -0.83 9.10
CA GLU A 57 -3.18 -1.34 7.72
C GLU A 57 -1.80 -1.59 7.09
N ARG A 58 -0.84 -0.67 7.30
CA ARG A 58 0.54 -0.86 6.82
C ARG A 58 1.22 -2.05 7.48
N SER A 59 1.08 -2.20 8.79
CA SER A 59 1.64 -3.33 9.52
C SER A 59 1.07 -4.66 9.01
N GLU A 60 -0.25 -4.72 8.81
CA GLU A 60 -0.89 -5.91 8.26
C GLU A 60 -0.38 -6.23 6.85
N GLN A 61 -0.22 -5.20 6.02
CA GLN A 61 0.30 -5.33 4.67
C GLN A 61 1.75 -5.84 4.64
N ASP A 62 2.61 -5.33 5.52
CA ASP A 62 4.00 -5.76 5.66
C ASP A 62 4.09 -7.22 6.16
N LEU A 63 3.22 -7.60 7.11
CA LEU A 63 3.11 -8.99 7.58
C LEU A 63 2.67 -9.92 6.45
N ARG A 64 1.59 -9.57 5.73
CA ARG A 64 1.10 -10.32 4.56
C ARG A 64 2.20 -10.52 3.52
N GLN A 65 3.04 -9.51 3.28
CA GLN A 65 4.14 -9.63 2.33
C GLN A 65 5.29 -10.49 2.87
N THR A 66 5.57 -10.39 4.17
CA THR A 66 6.60 -11.19 4.85
C THR A 66 6.31 -12.68 4.75
N PHE A 67 5.06 -13.10 4.97
CA PHE A 67 4.61 -14.49 4.79
C PHE A 67 4.79 -15.01 3.35
N ARG A 68 4.86 -14.12 2.36
CA ARG A 68 5.07 -14.48 0.94
C ARG A 68 6.52 -14.36 0.50
N SER A 69 7.44 -13.93 1.38
CA SER A 69 8.82 -13.61 0.99
C SER A 69 9.62 -14.80 0.44
N CYS A 70 9.23 -16.03 0.77
CA CYS A 70 9.81 -17.27 0.24
C CYS A 70 8.93 -17.95 -0.83
N ASN A 71 7.85 -17.30 -1.28
CA ASN A 71 6.90 -17.93 -2.20
C ASN A 71 7.21 -17.50 -3.65
N LEU A 72 7.14 -18.47 -4.56
CA LEU A 72 7.11 -18.27 -6.00
C LEU A 72 5.67 -18.35 -6.49
N LEU A 73 5.35 -17.54 -7.50
CA LEU A 73 4.06 -17.54 -8.18
C LEU A 73 4.28 -17.83 -9.65
N ILE A 74 3.61 -18.85 -10.17
CA ILE A 74 3.75 -19.34 -11.54
C ILE A 74 2.43 -19.19 -12.28
N HIS A 75 2.49 -18.59 -13.48
CA HIS A 75 1.34 -18.38 -14.36
C HIS A 75 1.57 -19.02 -15.73
N GLY A 76 0.48 -19.32 -16.46
CA GLY A 76 0.53 -19.72 -17.87
C GLY A 76 1.10 -21.12 -18.11
N MET A 77 1.07 -21.97 -17.09
CA MET A 77 1.53 -23.35 -17.18
C MET A 77 0.33 -24.29 -17.41
N PRO A 78 0.47 -25.33 -18.25
CA PRO A 78 -0.54 -26.38 -18.36
C PRO A 78 -0.84 -26.99 -17.00
N GLN A 79 -2.12 -27.19 -16.69
CA GLN A 79 -2.51 -27.81 -15.43
C GLN A 79 -2.43 -29.32 -15.51
N HIS A 80 -1.86 -29.90 -14.46
CA HIS A 80 -1.99 -31.30 -14.17
C HIS A 80 -3.01 -31.50 -13.05
N LYS A 81 -3.56 -32.71 -12.96
CA LYS A 81 -4.48 -33.09 -11.88
C LYS A 81 -3.87 -32.83 -10.50
N GLU A 82 -2.57 -33.08 -10.37
CA GLU A 82 -1.84 -32.95 -9.12
C GLU A 82 -0.74 -31.88 -9.24
N PRO A 83 -0.77 -30.80 -8.44
CA PRO A 83 0.23 -29.72 -8.47
C PRO A 83 1.68 -30.19 -8.30
N ILE A 84 1.90 -31.34 -7.64
CA ILE A 84 3.23 -31.92 -7.47
C ILE A 84 3.90 -32.30 -8.79
N GLN A 85 3.10 -32.72 -9.79
CA GLN A 85 3.63 -33.08 -11.10
C GLN A 85 4.20 -31.86 -11.82
N GLU A 86 3.56 -30.70 -11.63
CA GLU A 86 3.98 -29.41 -12.15
C GLU A 86 5.27 -28.93 -11.47
N VAL A 87 5.35 -29.00 -10.14
CA VAL A 87 6.58 -28.66 -9.41
C VAL A 87 7.76 -29.51 -9.90
N LYS A 88 7.54 -30.81 -10.08
CA LYS A 88 8.54 -31.73 -10.63
C LYS A 88 8.90 -31.40 -12.08
N TRP A 89 7.93 -31.01 -12.89
CA TRP A 89 8.14 -30.58 -14.29
C TRP A 89 9.00 -29.30 -14.34
N ILE A 90 8.65 -28.28 -13.55
CA ILE A 90 9.42 -27.04 -13.42
C ILE A 90 10.85 -27.34 -12.97
N ALA A 91 11.02 -28.13 -11.91
CA ALA A 91 12.34 -28.48 -11.40
C ALA A 91 13.22 -29.14 -12.49
N ARG A 92 12.66 -30.08 -13.26
CA ARG A 92 13.35 -30.71 -14.40
C ARG A 92 13.71 -29.70 -15.48
N LYS A 93 12.77 -28.83 -15.87
CA LYS A 93 13.02 -27.75 -16.85
C LYS A 93 14.14 -26.82 -16.38
N LEU A 94 14.17 -26.49 -15.09
CA LEU A 94 15.23 -25.69 -14.49
C LEU A 94 16.55 -26.45 -14.30
N GLY A 95 16.57 -27.78 -14.44
CA GLY A 95 17.75 -28.62 -14.25
C GLY A 95 18.06 -28.92 -12.79
N ILE A 96 17.05 -28.85 -11.93
CA ILE A 96 17.12 -29.11 -10.49
C ILE A 96 16.72 -30.57 -10.25
N PHE A 97 17.68 -31.47 -10.42
CA PHE A 97 17.46 -32.89 -10.26
C PHE A 97 17.68 -33.31 -8.80
N GLY A 98 16.73 -34.06 -8.23
CA GLY A 98 16.83 -34.64 -6.88
C GLY A 98 16.62 -33.65 -5.71
N SER A 99 17.19 -32.45 -5.77
CA SER A 99 17.15 -31.49 -4.65
C SER A 99 15.83 -30.73 -4.49
N TRP A 100 14.95 -30.74 -5.49
CA TRP A 100 13.73 -29.92 -5.44
C TRP A 100 12.81 -30.27 -4.25
N ARG A 101 12.86 -31.52 -3.74
CA ARG A 101 12.08 -31.95 -2.58
C ARG A 101 12.54 -31.29 -1.27
N SER A 102 13.84 -31.03 -1.11
CA SER A 102 14.36 -30.29 0.05
C SER A 102 14.19 -28.78 -0.10
N ASP A 103 14.06 -28.31 -1.34
CA ASP A 103 13.92 -26.88 -1.68
C ASP A 103 12.49 -26.36 -1.45
N VAL A 104 11.48 -27.24 -1.53
CA VAL A 104 10.04 -26.90 -1.51
C VAL A 104 9.40 -27.40 -0.21
N ILE A 105 8.79 -26.48 0.55
CA ILE A 105 8.02 -26.78 1.76
C ILE A 105 6.58 -27.18 1.41
N GLY A 106 5.97 -26.46 0.49
CA GLY A 106 4.56 -26.62 0.15
C GLY A 106 4.24 -26.03 -1.21
N TYR A 107 3.10 -26.43 -1.76
CA TYR A 107 2.62 -25.96 -3.04
C TYR A 107 1.10 -26.05 -3.08
N TYR A 108 0.46 -25.09 -3.72
CA TYR A 108 -0.99 -25.03 -3.86
C TYR A 108 -1.37 -24.11 -5.01
N ARG A 109 -2.58 -24.30 -5.56
CA ARG A 109 -3.14 -23.40 -6.56
C ARG A 109 -3.94 -22.30 -5.88
N ILE A 110 -3.86 -21.09 -6.42
CA ILE A 110 -4.74 -20.00 -6.00
C ILE A 110 -5.99 -20.12 -6.85
N ASN A 111 -7.14 -20.30 -6.19
CA ASN A 111 -8.42 -20.20 -6.85
C ASN A 111 -8.58 -18.78 -7.39
N SER A 112 -8.59 -18.63 -8.71
CA SER A 112 -8.99 -17.38 -9.34
C SER A 112 -10.52 -17.33 -9.37
N THR A 113 -11.09 -16.16 -9.10
CA THR A 113 -12.53 -15.90 -9.26
C THR A 113 -12.95 -15.87 -10.74
N SER A 114 -11.99 -15.78 -11.67
CA SER A 114 -12.26 -15.88 -13.11
C SER A 114 -12.57 -17.32 -13.52
N SER A 115 -13.51 -17.50 -14.44
CA SER A 115 -14.02 -18.77 -14.99
C SER A 115 -12.98 -19.67 -15.68
N ASP A 116 -11.72 -19.23 -15.81
CA ASP A 116 -10.64 -20.01 -16.41
C ASP A 116 -10.01 -20.94 -15.36
N ILE A 117 -10.75 -22.00 -15.01
CA ILE A 117 -10.28 -23.08 -14.14
C ILE A 117 -8.96 -23.65 -14.64
N ASP A 118 -8.75 -23.65 -15.97
CA ASP A 118 -7.58 -24.20 -16.64
C ASP A 118 -6.34 -23.30 -16.59
N ASN A 119 -6.41 -22.10 -15.99
CA ASN A 119 -5.25 -21.19 -15.90
C ASN A 119 -5.00 -20.58 -14.50
N GLN A 120 -5.38 -21.31 -13.45
CA GLN A 120 -5.06 -20.96 -12.08
C GLN A 120 -3.54 -20.83 -11.86
N PRO A 121 -3.07 -19.85 -11.08
CA PRO A 121 -1.66 -19.76 -10.73
C PRO A 121 -1.24 -20.84 -9.73
N LEU A 122 -0.02 -21.37 -9.88
CA LEU A 122 0.61 -22.25 -8.91
C LEU A 122 1.49 -21.43 -7.96
N VAL A 123 1.31 -21.62 -6.66
CA VAL A 123 2.22 -21.09 -5.62
C VAL A 123 3.13 -22.22 -5.15
N ILE A 124 4.42 -21.92 -5.06
CA ILE A 124 5.42 -22.81 -4.46
C ILE A 124 6.05 -22.08 -3.27
N GLN A 125 5.90 -22.64 -2.08
CA GLN A 125 6.57 -22.17 -0.86
C GLN A 125 7.97 -22.80 -0.79
N MET A 126 8.99 -21.96 -0.91
CA MET A 126 10.38 -22.38 -0.85
C MET A 126 10.87 -22.44 0.60
N LYS A 127 11.87 -23.28 0.86
CA LYS A 127 12.52 -23.42 2.17
C LYS A 127 13.04 -22.09 2.70
N ASP A 128 13.71 -21.33 1.84
CA ASP A 128 14.33 -20.06 2.18
C ASP A 128 14.45 -19.16 0.94
N ARG A 129 14.86 -17.90 1.18
CA ARG A 129 15.01 -16.89 0.13
C ARG A 129 16.12 -17.22 -0.86
N ASN A 130 17.21 -17.85 -0.41
CA ASN A 130 18.34 -18.20 -1.29
C ASN A 130 17.91 -19.26 -2.32
N THR A 131 17.13 -20.23 -1.86
CA THR A 131 16.54 -21.27 -2.70
C THR A 131 15.55 -20.68 -3.70
N LYS A 132 14.67 -19.77 -3.26
CA LYS A 132 13.80 -18.98 -4.16
C LYS A 132 14.62 -18.26 -5.24
N TYR A 133 15.71 -17.60 -4.85
CA TYR A 133 16.56 -16.87 -5.80
C TYR A 133 17.30 -17.76 -6.77
N LYS A 134 17.79 -18.92 -6.32
CA LYS A 134 18.36 -19.94 -7.20
C LYS A 134 17.38 -20.33 -8.30
N TRP A 135 16.11 -20.56 -7.96
CA TRP A 135 15.07 -20.91 -8.93
C TRP A 135 14.79 -19.77 -9.92
N ILE A 136 14.63 -18.53 -9.43
CA ILE A 136 14.46 -17.33 -10.29
C ILE A 136 15.66 -17.14 -11.22
N PHE A 137 16.87 -17.28 -10.70
CA PHE A 137 18.10 -17.15 -11.48
C PHE A 137 18.17 -18.19 -12.60
N LEU A 138 17.90 -19.46 -12.29
CA LEU A 138 17.89 -20.54 -13.29
C LEU A 138 16.81 -20.32 -14.35
N TYR A 139 15.61 -19.90 -13.94
CA TYR A 139 14.51 -19.54 -14.84
C TYR A 139 14.95 -18.45 -15.83
N ARG A 140 15.59 -17.39 -15.32
CA ARG A 140 16.06 -16.28 -16.16
C ARG A 140 17.21 -16.70 -17.07
N LYS A 141 18.18 -17.46 -16.54
CA LYS A 141 19.33 -17.98 -17.29
C LYS A 141 18.91 -18.84 -18.47
N LYS A 142 17.87 -19.67 -18.28
CA LYS A 142 17.34 -20.55 -19.33
C LYS A 142 16.32 -19.89 -20.26
N ARG A 143 15.98 -18.62 -20.02
CA ARG A 143 15.02 -17.85 -20.82
C ARG A 143 13.65 -18.55 -20.95
N MET A 144 13.19 -19.17 -19.86
CA MET A 144 11.99 -20.00 -19.87
C MET A 144 10.70 -19.25 -20.24
N TRP A 145 10.69 -17.92 -20.18
CA TRP A 145 9.55 -17.09 -20.61
C TRP A 145 9.16 -17.30 -22.09
N TYR A 146 10.05 -17.83 -22.94
CA TYR A 146 9.69 -18.22 -24.32
C TYR A 146 8.71 -19.38 -24.39
N GLU A 147 8.62 -20.20 -23.33
CA GLU A 147 7.64 -21.29 -23.22
C GLU A 147 6.26 -20.80 -22.73
N LYS A 148 6.01 -19.48 -22.71
CA LYS A 148 4.74 -18.84 -22.36
C LYS A 148 4.23 -19.06 -20.92
N TRP A 149 5.09 -19.51 -20.01
CA TRP A 149 4.82 -19.52 -18.57
C TRP A 149 5.77 -18.55 -17.85
N TYR A 150 5.31 -18.02 -16.73
CA TYR A 150 6.00 -16.94 -16.01
C TYR A 150 6.24 -17.31 -14.55
N LEU A 151 7.49 -17.22 -14.09
CA LEU A 151 7.90 -17.41 -12.70
C LEU A 151 8.20 -16.06 -12.07
N ASN A 152 7.43 -15.69 -11.05
CA ASN A 152 7.51 -14.41 -10.36
C ASN A 152 7.64 -14.59 -8.84
N GLU A 153 8.06 -13.54 -8.15
CA GLU A 153 7.91 -13.46 -6.69
C GLU A 153 6.42 -13.28 -6.34
N HIS A 154 5.95 -13.93 -5.27
CA HIS A 154 4.55 -13.84 -4.85
C HIS A 154 4.30 -12.52 -4.10
N LEU A 155 3.76 -11.52 -4.81
CA LEU A 155 3.33 -10.26 -4.21
C LEU A 155 1.92 -10.37 -3.62
N SER A 156 1.69 -9.65 -2.52
CA SER A 156 0.33 -9.36 -2.05
C SER A 156 -0.45 -8.51 -3.06
N SER A 157 -1.78 -8.53 -3.00
CA SER A 157 -2.64 -7.77 -3.94
C SER A 157 -2.35 -6.27 -3.91
N TYR A 158 -2.01 -5.70 -2.75
CA TYR A 158 -1.59 -4.31 -2.65
C TYR A 158 -0.23 -4.08 -3.32
N ASN A 159 0.81 -4.89 -3.03
CA ASN A 159 2.11 -4.72 -3.69
C ASN A 159 2.04 -4.97 -5.20
N PHE A 160 1.18 -5.88 -5.65
CA PHE A 160 0.93 -6.07 -7.08
C PHE A 160 0.37 -4.81 -7.74
N ARG A 161 -0.64 -4.17 -7.13
CA ARG A 161 -1.18 -2.88 -7.59
C ARG A 161 -0.15 -1.75 -7.51
N LEU A 162 0.62 -1.71 -6.42
CA LEU A 162 1.69 -0.73 -6.24
C LEU A 162 2.76 -0.86 -7.32
N LEU A 163 3.16 -2.08 -7.67
CA LEU A 163 4.09 -2.36 -8.76
C LEU A 163 3.55 -1.85 -10.10
N ALA A 164 2.28 -2.14 -10.40
CA ALA A 164 1.64 -1.70 -11.64
C ALA A 164 1.64 -0.17 -11.75
N LYS A 165 1.18 0.54 -10.69
CA LYS A 165 1.20 2.01 -10.65
C LYS A 165 2.63 2.56 -10.71
N SER A 166 3.58 1.93 -10.02
CA SER A 166 5.00 2.31 -10.04
C SER A 166 5.60 2.24 -11.45
N LYS A 167 5.27 1.20 -12.23
CA LYS A 167 5.74 1.07 -13.62
C LYS A 167 5.17 2.15 -14.54
N ILE A 168 3.90 2.51 -14.36
CA ILE A 168 3.26 3.60 -15.12
C ILE A 168 3.92 4.93 -14.75
N TRP A 169 3.99 5.22 -13.46
CA TRP A 169 4.59 6.45 -12.93
C TRP A 169 6.06 6.62 -13.36
N ALA A 170 6.86 5.56 -13.29
CA ALA A 170 8.25 5.59 -13.71
C ALA A 170 8.41 5.94 -15.20
N ARG A 171 7.53 5.42 -16.06
CA ARG A 171 7.51 5.75 -17.49
C ARG A 171 7.16 7.22 -17.72
N GLU A 172 6.16 7.74 -17.01
CA GLU A 172 5.71 9.14 -17.13
C GLU A 172 6.73 10.15 -16.61
N ASN A 173 7.59 9.75 -15.68
CA ASN A 173 8.59 10.61 -15.05
C ASN A 173 10.03 10.30 -15.50
N ASN A 174 10.22 9.61 -16.63
CA ASN A 174 11.53 9.31 -17.22
C ASN A 174 12.52 8.59 -16.27
N TYR A 175 12.02 7.63 -15.49
CA TYR A 175 12.85 6.72 -14.71
C TYR A 175 13.34 5.55 -15.56
N HIS A 176 14.50 4.99 -15.23
CA HIS A 176 15.15 3.94 -16.02
C HIS A 176 14.36 2.63 -15.96
N CYS A 177 14.12 2.12 -14.75
CA CYS A 177 13.44 0.85 -14.58
C CYS A 177 12.78 0.71 -13.20
N VAL A 178 11.83 -0.24 -13.15
CA VAL A 178 11.17 -0.69 -11.93
C VAL A 178 11.37 -2.20 -11.82
N TRP A 179 11.86 -2.68 -10.68
CA TRP A 179 12.04 -4.11 -10.43
C TRP A 179 11.58 -4.51 -9.04
N ILE A 180 11.52 -5.83 -8.84
CA ILE A 180 11.21 -6.43 -7.55
C ILE A 180 12.45 -7.16 -7.06
N LYS A 181 12.70 -7.05 -5.76
CA LYS A 181 13.65 -7.90 -5.05
C LYS A 181 13.14 -8.10 -3.63
N ASP A 182 13.09 -9.36 -3.18
CA ASP A 182 12.63 -9.70 -1.82
C ASP A 182 11.19 -9.23 -1.58
N CYS A 183 10.37 -9.34 -2.62
CA CYS A 183 9.02 -8.81 -2.68
C CYS A 183 8.86 -7.31 -2.40
N ARG A 184 9.96 -6.55 -2.42
CA ARG A 184 9.99 -5.08 -2.36
C ARG A 184 10.14 -4.51 -3.75
N ILE A 185 9.57 -3.34 -3.96
CA ILE A 185 9.55 -2.65 -5.25
C ILE A 185 10.62 -1.57 -5.22
N TYR A 186 11.45 -1.53 -6.26
CA TYR A 186 12.51 -0.56 -6.41
C TYR A 186 12.34 0.18 -7.73
N ILE A 187 12.65 1.47 -7.70
CA ILE A 187 12.68 2.35 -8.88
C ILE A 187 14.09 2.95 -8.99
N GLN A 188 14.67 2.94 -10.18
CA GLN A 188 15.99 3.54 -10.48
C GLN A 188 15.83 4.77 -11.36
N ALA A 189 16.40 5.89 -10.91
CA ALA A 189 16.48 7.12 -11.70
C ALA A 189 17.34 6.91 -12.97
N ASN A 190 17.01 7.65 -14.04
CA ASN A 190 17.84 7.62 -15.24
C ASN A 190 19.24 8.16 -14.96
N ARG A 191 20.23 7.52 -15.57
CA ARG A 191 21.64 7.94 -15.45
C ARG A 191 21.83 9.26 -16.19
N PRO A 192 22.50 10.28 -15.60
CA PRO A 192 23.03 11.37 -16.40
C PRO A 192 24.02 10.79 -17.43
N LYS A 193 24.02 11.32 -18.66
CA LYS A 193 24.91 10.86 -19.74
C LYS A 193 26.41 10.96 -19.42
N LYS A 194 26.79 11.71 -18.36
CA LYS A 194 28.18 11.93 -17.97
C LYS A 194 28.66 10.85 -16.98
N PRO A 195 29.76 10.14 -17.28
CA PRO A 195 30.24 8.99 -16.50
C PRO A 195 30.83 9.31 -15.11
N GLU A 196 31.00 10.58 -14.77
CA GLU A 196 31.76 11.02 -13.57
C GLU A 196 30.92 11.10 -12.28
N SER A 197 29.59 11.01 -12.37
CA SER A 197 28.67 10.99 -11.23
C SER A 197 27.91 9.66 -11.20
N ARG A 198 28.56 8.59 -10.72
CA ARG A 198 28.02 7.22 -10.68
C ARG A 198 27.04 6.95 -9.52
N ASN A 199 26.26 7.93 -9.09
CA ASN A 199 25.22 7.67 -8.09
C ASN A 199 23.92 7.28 -8.79
N ASP A 200 23.77 5.98 -9.04
CA ASP A 200 22.48 5.40 -9.44
C ASP A 200 21.52 5.57 -8.26
N THR A 201 20.68 6.62 -8.27
CA THR A 201 19.70 6.83 -7.20
C THR A 201 18.60 5.78 -7.31
N ILE A 202 18.48 4.96 -6.26
CA ILE A 202 17.49 3.88 -6.16
C ILE A 202 16.54 4.20 -5.00
N TYR A 203 15.24 4.12 -5.26
CA TYR A 203 14.18 4.34 -4.29
C TYR A 203 13.43 3.04 -3.99
N GLU A 204 13.25 2.69 -2.72
CA GLU A 204 12.35 1.61 -2.29
C GLU A 204 10.92 2.16 -2.15
N ILE A 205 9.96 1.56 -2.87
CA ILE A 205 8.56 1.97 -2.86
C ILE A 205 7.79 1.10 -1.90
N LYS A 206 7.48 1.67 -0.72
CA LYS A 206 6.70 0.99 0.32
C LYS A 206 5.20 1.28 0.22
N SER A 207 4.82 2.40 -0.38
CA SER A 207 3.43 2.84 -0.47
C SER A 207 3.19 3.77 -1.66
N PHE A 208 1.91 4.02 -1.98
CA PHE A 208 1.52 5.03 -2.96
C PHE A 208 1.99 6.45 -2.57
N LYS A 209 1.95 6.80 -1.28
CA LYS A 209 2.48 8.08 -0.77
C LYS A 209 3.99 8.19 -1.04
N THR A 210 4.72 7.11 -0.81
CA THR A 210 6.17 7.06 -1.09
C THR A 210 6.44 7.27 -2.58
N LEU A 211 5.66 6.63 -3.47
CA LEU A 211 5.77 6.82 -4.91
C LEU A 211 5.54 8.28 -5.32
N GLU A 212 4.53 8.93 -4.76
CA GLU A 212 4.17 10.33 -5.04
C GLU A 212 5.19 11.33 -4.50
N SER A 213 5.95 10.96 -3.45
CA SER A 213 7.01 11.80 -2.88
C SER A 213 8.32 11.78 -3.66
N ILE A 214 8.47 10.91 -4.65
CA ILE A 214 9.70 10.81 -5.44
C ILE A 214 9.80 12.03 -6.37
N PRO A 215 10.98 12.69 -6.46
CA PRO A 215 11.18 13.82 -7.35
C PRO A 215 10.85 13.47 -8.81
N SER A 216 10.01 14.28 -9.46
CA SER A 216 9.77 14.15 -10.90
C SER A 216 11.02 14.59 -11.67
N LEU A 217 11.54 13.74 -12.57
CA LEU A 217 12.65 14.07 -13.49
C LEU A 217 12.16 14.75 -14.79
N LYS A 218 10.94 15.30 -14.79
CA LYS A 218 10.42 16.06 -15.93
C LYS A 218 11.41 17.15 -16.32
N SER A 219 11.90 17.04 -17.55
CA SER A 219 12.69 18.06 -18.26
C SER A 219 11.83 19.27 -18.59
#